data_AF-A0A8I2FRJ2-F1
#
_entry.id   AF-A0A8I2FRJ2-F1
#
_cell.length_a   1.000
_cell.length_b   1.000
_cell.length_c   1.000
_cell.angle_alpha   90.00
_cell.angle_beta   90.00
_cell.angle_gamma   90.00
#
_symmetry.space_group_name_H-M   'P 1'
#
loop_
_entity.id
_entity.type
_entity.pdbx_description
1 polymer ?
#
loop_
_entity_poly.entity_id
_entity_poly.type
_entity_poly.pdbx_seq_one_letter_code
_entity_poly.pdbx_strand_id
1 'polypeptide(L)'
;MKIYFQIVTGCGFLISLYAFMVRHKLLQSESYSPLCDIRSHISCSKALGSRYSKTLGIPNPLAGLFFYAFLFLLSFWYMHLTLYPAAAAVLFSFYLAYISYIKQKNFCLVCTLTYLVNIALLITAVMT
;
A
#
# COMPACT_ATOMS: atom_id res chain seq x y z
N MET A 1 -13.97 -18.14 4.89
CA MET A 1 -13.49 -16.74 4.85
C MET A 1 -12.00 -16.60 4.54
N LYS A 2 -11.16 -17.58 4.91
CA LYS A 2 -9.71 -17.57 4.60
C LYS A 2 -9.35 -17.28 3.14
N ILE A 3 -10.09 -17.84 2.17
CA ILE A 3 -9.83 -17.61 0.74
C ILE A 3 -9.96 -16.13 0.34
N TYR A 4 -10.95 -15.41 0.90
CA TYR A 4 -11.14 -13.98 0.62
C TYR A 4 -9.97 -13.16 1.17
N PHE A 5 -9.53 -13.47 2.40
CA PHE A 5 -8.35 -12.83 2.99
C PHE A 5 -7.11 -13.02 2.10
N GLN A 6 -6.89 -14.24 1.61
CA GLN A 6 -5.77 -14.57 0.72
C GLN A 6 -5.85 -13.82 -0.62
N ILE A 7 -7.03 -13.73 -1.24
CA ILE A 7 -7.25 -12.98 -2.48
C ILE A 7 -6.92 -11.49 -2.26
N VAL A 8 -7.49 -10.88 -1.21
CA VAL A 8 -7.25 -9.46 -0.91
C VAL A 8 -5.77 -9.20 -0.62
N THR A 9 -5.12 -10.09 0.13
CA THR A 9 -3.68 -10.01 0.42
C THR A 9 -2.86 -10.09 -0.87
N GLY A 10 -3.21 -11.00 -1.78
CA GLY A 10 -2.59 -11.12 -3.09
C GLY A 10 -2.72 -9.85 -3.94
N CYS A 11 -3.90 -9.23 -3.97
CA CYS A 11 -4.11 -7.95 -4.62
C CYS A 11 -3.21 -6.85 -4.01
N GLY A 12 -3.13 -6.78 -2.68
CA GLY A 12 -2.25 -5.85 -1.97
C GLY A 12 -0.77 -6.02 -2.33
N PHE A 13 -0.31 -7.26 -2.43
CA PHE A 13 1.04 -7.60 -2.86
C PHE A 13 1.32 -7.08 -4.28
N LEU A 14 0.44 -7.35 -5.24
CA LEU A 14 0.60 -6.90 -6.63
C LEU A 14 0.59 -5.38 -6.77
N ILE A 15 -0.30 -4.70 -6.03
CA ILE A 15 -0.34 -3.23 -6.01
C ILE A 15 0.95 -2.66 -5.43
N SER A 16 1.47 -3.27 -4.36
CA SER A 16 2.74 -2.86 -3.75
C SER A 16 3.94 -3.11 -4.65
N LEU A 17 3.94 -4.22 -5.39
CA LEU A 17 4.96 -4.52 -6.39
C LEU A 17 4.98 -3.46 -7.49
N TYR A 18 3.80 -3.11 -8.02
CA TYR A 18 3.68 -2.04 -9.00
C TYR A 18 4.18 -0.71 -8.45
N ALA A 19 3.75 -0.32 -7.24
CA ALA A 19 4.19 0.91 -6.59
C ALA A 19 5.71 0.94 -6.36
N PHE A 20 6.32 -0.19 -6.01
CA PHE A 20 7.76 -0.32 -5.84
C PHE A 20 8.51 -0.17 -7.17
N MET A 21 8.05 -0.82 -8.24
CA MET A 21 8.64 -0.69 -9.58
C MET A 21 8.54 0.75 -10.10
N VAL A 22 7.37 1.39 -9.96
CA VAL A 22 7.17 2.80 -10.35
C VAL A 22 8.12 3.70 -9.58
N ARG A 23 8.21 3.51 -8.26
CA ARG A 23 9.12 4.27 -7.41
C ARG A 23 10.58 4.09 -7.84
N HIS A 24 11.01 2.86 -8.11
CA HIS A 24 12.38 2.58 -8.51
C HIS A 24 12.72 3.31 -9.82
N LYS A 25 11.85 3.23 -10.82
CA LYS A 25 12.02 3.93 -12.10
C LYS A 25 12.04 5.45 -11.93
N LEU A 26 11.14 6.01 -11.11
CA LEU A 26 11.12 7.45 -10.81
C LEU A 26 12.41 7.97 -10.19
N LEU A 27 13.09 7.16 -9.38
CA LEU A 27 14.36 7.55 -8.75
C LEU A 27 15.57 7.36 -9.67
N GLN A 28 15.44 6.58 -10.74
CA GLN A 28 16.52 6.33 -11.71
C GLN A 28 16.49 7.30 -12.89
N SER A 29 15.32 7.75 -13.32
CA SER A 29 15.19 8.64 -14.48
C SER A 29 14.15 9.73 -14.26
N GLU A 30 14.58 10.98 -14.41
CA GLU A 30 13.72 12.15 -14.28
C GLU A 30 12.70 12.27 -15.43
N SER A 31 12.92 11.61 -16.57
CA SER A 31 11.97 11.61 -17.69
C SER A 31 10.89 10.53 -17.62
N TYR A 32 10.92 9.66 -16.60
CA TYR A 32 9.93 8.59 -16.47
C TYR A 32 8.57 9.13 -16.00
N SER A 33 7.53 8.84 -16.80
CA SER A 33 6.14 9.12 -16.45
C SER A 33 5.35 7.82 -16.28
N PRO A 34 4.85 7.51 -15.08
CA PRO A 34 4.07 6.30 -14.85
C PRO A 34 2.64 6.45 -15.38
N LEU A 35 2.06 5.31 -15.76
CA LEU A 35 0.67 5.23 -16.26
C LEU A 35 -0.38 5.75 -15.26
N CYS A 36 -0.09 5.72 -13.96
CA CYS A 36 -1.01 6.20 -12.94
C CYS A 36 -0.90 7.71 -12.65
N ASP A 37 -0.09 8.45 -13.43
CA ASP A 37 -0.16 9.91 -13.53
C ASP A 37 -1.18 10.31 -14.60
N ILE A 38 -2.42 10.59 -14.18
CA ILE A 38 -3.54 10.87 -15.10
C ILE A 38 -3.73 12.38 -15.29
N ARG A 39 -3.60 13.16 -14.21
CA ARG A 39 -3.78 14.61 -14.19
C ARG A 39 -2.87 15.25 -13.14
N SER A 40 -2.74 16.57 -13.18
CA SER A 40 -1.93 17.34 -12.22
C SER A 40 -2.29 17.10 -10.74
N HIS A 41 -3.56 16.78 -10.45
CA HIS A 41 -4.06 16.41 -9.12
C HIS A 41 -4.12 14.89 -8.85
N ILE A 42 -3.94 14.05 -9.87
CA ILE A 42 -3.92 12.58 -9.75
C ILE A 42 -2.55 12.09 -10.22
N SER A 43 -1.57 12.12 -9.31
CA SER A 43 -0.20 11.72 -9.62
C SER A 43 0.38 10.76 -8.58
N CYS A 44 0.72 9.56 -9.02
CA CYS A 44 1.55 8.64 -8.24
C CYS A 44 2.97 9.18 -8.07
N SER A 45 3.52 9.85 -9.08
CA SER A 45 4.90 10.35 -9.03
C SER A 45 5.12 11.35 -7.91
N LYS A 46 4.18 12.27 -7.69
CA LYS A 46 4.25 13.19 -6.55
C LYS A 46 4.27 12.46 -5.22
N ALA A 47 3.37 11.50 -5.03
CA ALA A 47 3.28 10.75 -3.77
C ALA A 47 4.49 9.84 -3.54
N LEU A 48 4.84 9.02 -4.54
CA LEU A 48 5.95 8.07 -4.50
C LEU A 48 7.32 8.74 -4.60
N GLY A 49 7.45 9.92 -5.19
CA GLY A 49 8.69 10.71 -5.20
C GLY A 49 8.89 11.54 -3.94
N SER A 50 7.83 11.80 -3.16
CA SER A 50 7.91 12.62 -1.95
C SER A 50 8.79 12.01 -0.86
N ARG A 51 9.25 12.83 0.08
CA ARG A 51 9.94 12.35 1.30
C ARG A 51 9.12 11.36 2.13
N TYR A 52 7.79 11.40 2.01
CA TYR A 52 6.87 10.54 2.75
C TYR A 52 6.71 9.14 2.17
N SER A 53 7.32 8.88 1.00
CA SER A 53 7.39 7.56 0.38
C SER A 53 8.36 6.59 1.09
N LYS A 54 9.06 7.05 2.13
CA LYS A 54 9.87 6.23 3.05
C LYS A 54 9.40 6.47 4.48
N THR A 55 9.41 5.42 5.29
CA THR A 55 9.18 5.46 6.73
C THR A 55 10.35 4.78 7.40
N LEU A 56 11.00 5.45 8.36
CA LEU A 56 12.22 4.96 9.02
C LEU A 56 13.32 4.55 8.02
N GLY A 57 13.45 5.27 6.90
CA GLY A 57 14.41 4.97 5.83
C GLY A 57 13.97 3.86 4.85
N ILE A 58 12.94 3.09 5.19
CA ILE A 58 12.44 1.98 4.35
C ILE A 58 11.40 2.53 3.36
N PRO A 59 11.50 2.24 2.05
CA PRO A 59 10.45 2.54 1.09
C PRO A 59 9.10 1.92 1.48
N ASN A 60 8.05 2.72 1.59
CA ASN A 60 6.72 2.21 1.99
C ASN A 60 6.20 1.10 1.04
N PRO A 61 6.36 1.19 -0.30
CA PRO A 61 5.97 0.09 -1.18
C PRO A 61 6.73 -1.21 -0.92
N LEU A 62 8.00 -1.12 -0.52
CA LEU A 62 8.80 -2.29 -0.18
C LEU A 62 8.35 -2.90 1.16
N ALA A 63 8.07 -2.06 2.16
CA ALA A 63 7.47 -2.51 3.41
C ALA A 63 6.10 -3.20 3.16
N GLY A 64 5.30 -2.66 2.24
CA GLY A 64 4.03 -3.25 1.79
C GLY A 64 4.22 -4.65 1.19
N LEU A 65 5.21 -4.84 0.31
CA LEU A 65 5.53 -6.15 -0.26
C LEU A 65 5.80 -7.21 0.82
N PHE A 66 6.68 -6.90 1.76
CA PHE A 66 7.00 -7.80 2.86
C PHE A 66 5.79 -8.03 3.78
N PHE A 67 5.02 -6.98 4.05
CA PHE A 67 3.80 -7.06 4.85
C PHE A 67 2.77 -8.02 4.26
N TYR A 68 2.43 -7.87 2.97
CA TYR A 68 1.45 -8.75 2.33
C TYR A 68 1.97 -10.18 2.18
N ALA A 69 3.26 -10.38 1.86
CA ALA A 69 3.85 -11.72 1.83
C ALA A 69 3.80 -12.39 3.21
N PHE A 70 4.13 -11.65 4.27
CA PHE A 70 4.05 -12.14 5.65
C PHE A 70 2.62 -12.50 6.05
N LEU A 71 1.64 -11.63 5.76
CA LEU A 71 0.23 -11.93 6.04
C LEU A 71 -0.27 -13.16 5.29
N PHE A 72 0.13 -13.32 4.02
CA PHE A 72 -0.25 -14.49 3.22
C PHE A 72 0.25 -15.78 3.86
N LEU A 73 1.53 -15.82 4.27
CA LEU A 73 2.12 -16.97 4.97
C LEU A 73 1.47 -17.21 6.33
N LEU A 74 1.24 -16.15 7.11
CA LEU A 74 0.64 -16.23 8.43
C LEU A 74 -0.80 -16.78 8.37
N SER A 75 -1.54 -16.47 7.30
CA SER A 75 -2.92 -16.91 7.11
C SER A 75 -3.12 -18.44 7.09
N PHE A 76 -2.08 -19.20 6.73
CA PHE A 76 -2.13 -20.66 6.70
C PHE A 76 -2.12 -21.28 8.10
N TRP A 77 -1.27 -20.74 9.00
CA TRP A 77 -0.98 -21.33 10.30
C TRP A 77 -1.73 -20.63 11.44
N TYR A 78 -1.77 -19.29 11.45
CA TYR A 78 -2.22 -18.49 12.58
C TYR A 78 -3.14 -17.34 12.14
N MET A 79 -4.32 -17.67 11.64
CA MET A 79 -5.24 -16.68 11.06
C MET A 79 -5.68 -15.61 12.06
N HIS A 80 -5.94 -15.96 13.32
CA HIS A 80 -6.34 -15.04 14.39
C HIS A 80 -5.28 -13.97 14.68
N LEU A 81 -4.00 -14.26 14.43
CA LEU A 81 -2.92 -13.29 14.60
C LEU A 81 -2.87 -12.25 13.49
N THR A 82 -3.56 -12.46 12.36
CA THR A 82 -3.54 -11.51 11.22
C THR A 82 -4.32 -10.21 11.51
N LEU A 83 -5.20 -10.22 12.52
CA LEU A 83 -5.99 -9.05 12.94
C LEU A 83 -5.12 -7.88 13.39
N TYR A 84 -4.12 -8.15 14.25
CA TYR A 84 -3.22 -7.11 14.79
C TYR A 84 -2.43 -6.37 13.72
N PRO A 85 -1.69 -7.04 12.81
CA PRO A 85 -0.99 -6.38 11.71
C PRO A 85 -1.95 -5.71 10.71
N ALA A 86 -3.15 -6.27 10.46
CA ALA A 86 -4.15 -5.62 9.61
C ALA A 86 -4.65 -4.31 10.22
N ALA A 87 -4.95 -4.28 11.52
CA ALA A 87 -5.36 -3.07 12.24
C ALA A 87 -4.26 -2.00 12.21
N ALA A 88 -3.01 -2.40 12.46
CA ALA A 88 -1.86 -1.50 12.36
C ALA A 88 -1.70 -0.90 10.95
N ALA A 89 -1.90 -1.71 9.90
CA ALA A 89 -1.84 -1.24 8.52
C ALA A 89 -2.94 -0.24 8.18
N VAL A 90 -4.15 -0.40 8.72
CA VAL A 90 -5.24 0.59 8.55
C VAL A 90 -4.91 1.91 9.24
N LEU A 91 -4.42 1.87 10.48
CA LEU A 91 -3.98 3.09 11.19
C LEU A 91 -2.87 3.82 10.42
N PHE A 92 -1.89 3.07 9.92
CA PHE A 92 -0.83 3.63 9.10
C PHE A 92 -1.36 4.19 7.75
N SER A 93 -2.37 3.54 7.17
CA SER A 93 -3.03 4.03 5.95
C SER A 93 -3.73 5.36 6.18
N PHE A 94 -4.41 5.56 7.30
CA PHE A 94 -5.00 6.86 7.64
C PHE A 94 -3.95 7.97 7.77
N TYR A 95 -2.81 7.67 8.38
CA TYR A 95 -1.69 8.61 8.47
C TYR A 95 -1.17 9.02 7.08
N LEU A 96 -0.96 8.05 6.18
CA LEU A 96 -0.49 8.35 4.83
C LEU A 96 -1.57 9.04 3.98
N ALA A 97 -2.85 8.70 4.15
CA ALA A 97 -3.97 9.37 3.51
C ALA A 97 -4.03 10.84 3.92
N TYR A 98 -3.87 11.13 5.22
CA TYR A 98 -3.77 12.51 5.72
C TYR A 98 -2.63 13.28 5.03
N ILE A 99 -1.45 12.67 4.90
CA ILE A 99 -0.32 13.31 4.20
C ILE A 99 -0.64 13.55 2.72
N SER A 100 -1.19 12.56 2.02
CA SER A 100 -1.46 12.66 0.58
C SER A 100 -2.50 13.74 0.29
N TYR A 101 -3.63 13.71 0.99
CA TYR A 101 -4.75 14.60 0.70
C TYR A 101 -4.58 16.00 1.29
N ILE A 102 -4.05 16.13 2.51
CA ILE A 102 -3.96 17.42 3.19
C ILE A 102 -2.62 18.10 2.94
N LYS A 103 -1.50 17.39 3.14
CA LYS A 103 -0.16 18.01 2.97
C LYS A 103 0.26 18.16 1.51
N GLN A 104 0.04 17.12 0.70
CA GLN A 104 0.48 17.13 -0.70
C GLN A 104 -0.60 17.61 -1.66
N LYS A 105 -1.87 17.72 -1.21
CA LYS A 105 -3.03 18.08 -2.03
C LYS A 105 -3.08 17.29 -3.34
N ASN A 106 -2.77 15.99 -3.25
CA ASN A 106 -2.64 15.13 -4.41
C ASN A 106 -3.31 13.77 -4.15
N PHE A 107 -4.02 13.29 -5.15
CA PHE A 107 -4.74 12.03 -5.12
C PHE A 107 -3.88 10.94 -5.78
N CYS A 108 -3.23 10.10 -4.96
CA CYS A 108 -2.49 8.95 -5.47
C CYS A 108 -3.44 7.76 -5.63
N LEU A 109 -3.81 7.40 -6.87
CA LEU A 109 -4.73 6.29 -7.13
C LEU A 109 -4.21 4.97 -6.54
N VAL A 110 -2.93 4.64 -6.79
CA VAL A 110 -2.30 3.41 -6.30
C VAL A 110 -2.31 3.34 -4.77
N CYS A 111 -1.94 4.43 -4.10
CA CYS A 111 -1.94 4.52 -2.65
C CYS A 111 -3.36 4.36 -2.08
N THR A 112 -4.33 4.99 -2.72
CA THR A 112 -5.75 4.90 -2.34
C THR A 112 -6.25 3.46 -2.45
N LEU A 113 -5.89 2.76 -3.53
CA LEU A 113 -6.19 1.32 -3.68
C LEU A 113 -5.55 0.50 -2.56
N THR A 114 -4.29 0.78 -2.18
CA THR A 114 -3.65 0.11 -1.04
C THR A 114 -4.41 0.37 0.27
N TYR A 115 -4.92 1.58 0.50
CA TYR A 115 -5.69 1.90 1.70
C TYR A 115 -7.02 1.12 1.75
N LEU A 116 -7.72 1.04 0.62
CA LEU A 116 -8.95 0.26 0.50
C LEU A 116 -8.68 -1.23 0.71
N VAL A 117 -7.59 -1.76 0.17
CA VAL A 117 -7.15 -3.14 0.41
C VAL A 117 -6.88 -3.39 1.88
N ASN A 118 -6.21 -2.47 2.59
CA ASN A 118 -5.94 -2.63 4.02
C ASN A 118 -7.22 -2.63 4.87
N ILE A 119 -8.21 -1.81 4.51
CA ILE A 119 -9.52 -1.82 5.16
C ILE A 119 -10.24 -3.15 4.89
N ALA A 120 -10.22 -3.63 3.64
CA ALA A 120 -10.81 -4.93 3.29
C ALA A 120 -10.10 -6.10 4.00
N LEU A 121 -8.78 -6.03 4.21
CA LEU A 121 -8.04 -7.00 5.01
C LEU A 121 -8.46 -6.99 6.46
N LEU A 122 -8.64 -5.81 7.06
CA LEU A 122 -9.12 -5.72 8.44
C LEU A 122 -10.52 -6.33 8.58
N ILE A 123 -11.44 -6.00 7.66
CA ILE A 123 -12.80 -6.55 7.66
C ILE A 123 -12.76 -8.07 7.54
N THR A 124 -12.01 -8.60 6.56
CA THR A 124 -11.90 -10.06 6.38
C THR A 124 -11.23 -10.73 7.57
N ALA A 125 -10.23 -10.11 8.20
CA ALA A 125 -9.58 -10.62 9.40
C ALA A 125 -10.52 -10.69 10.62
N VAL A 126 -11.39 -9.68 10.81
CA VAL A 126 -12.37 -9.67 11.91
C VAL A 126 -13.43 -10.77 11.75
N MET A 127 -13.77 -11.13 10.53
CA MET A 127 -14.81 -12.13 10.23
C MET A 127 -14.28 -13.57 10.20
N THR A 128 -12.99 -13.81 10.45
CA THR A 128 -12.35 -15.14 10.36
C THR A 128 -11.99 -15.71 11.73
#